data_AF-A0A1F5ZTJ4-F1
#
_entry.id   AF-A0A1F5ZTJ4-F1
#
_cell.length_a   1.000
_cell.length_b   1.000
_cell.length_c   1.000
_cell.angle_alpha   90.00
_cell.angle_beta   90.00
_cell.angle_gamma   90.00
#
_symmetry.space_group_name_H-M   'P 1'
#
loop_
_entity.id
_entity.type
_entity.pdbx_description
1 polymer ?
#
loop_
_entity_poly.entity_id
_entity_poly.type
_entity_poly.pdbx_seq_one_letter_code
_entity_poly.pdbx_strand_id
1 'polypeptide(L)'
;MEQHPVPRNISGFQFRLIGDMTLKQFGYLAGGALIGYLIYAVFPIPPLFKYPLIAVIVLGGVALAFLPIQDRPLDKWLIAFIKSITRPTQFLWQKYEEAPEILTRPYTTAQQPVQEKHVQLHHESNLKLKAYLASLPPTTQQTYNIHEKQYIDQTLALFGTPVPIIRVPSLNSSTPNHPHQEESVRLSQAPAQILPSQSIRVAPPVIHPPHIPTVIPSPPAQPPPSIPVTSSSHQATASVLGTVNNSTDPNTDDKLKQLLSEKENLARELEMLKKKMETEKTTVVVKPQFAPDIGNESTVTKVKAESVTDTVGIPSLPQTPNMVVGVVKDPGRKILPNIIITIKDALGTPVRALKTNKLGQFAIATPLQNGNYVLEFEDPMKRYIFENVQIILNDTLFIPVEVLAKGQREIVREQLNKAIFGELNPAPAQNGLI
;
A
#
# COMPACT_ATOMS: atom_id res chain seq x y z
N MET A 1 -2.65 -5.50 -15.28
CA MET A 1 -1.51 -5.85 -14.41
C MET A 1 -1.62 -4.98 -13.19
N GLU A 2 -2.09 -5.53 -12.08
CA GLU A 2 -2.19 -4.75 -10.84
C GLU A 2 -0.79 -4.46 -10.32
N GLN A 3 -0.49 -3.18 -10.14
CA GLN A 3 0.83 -2.73 -9.74
C GLN A 3 0.99 -2.95 -8.25
N HIS A 4 1.63 -4.07 -7.88
CA HIS A 4 1.96 -4.33 -6.48
C HIS A 4 2.94 -3.26 -5.98
N PRO A 5 2.69 -2.65 -4.81
CA PRO A 5 3.60 -1.66 -4.27
C PRO A 5 4.98 -2.28 -4.03
N VAL A 6 6.01 -1.63 -4.57
CA VAL A 6 7.40 -2.05 -4.39
C VAL A 6 7.73 -2.04 -2.89
N PRO A 7 8.30 -3.12 -2.32
CA PRO A 7 8.64 -3.18 -0.91
C PRO A 7 9.55 -2.00 -0.57
N ARG A 8 9.07 -1.11 0.32
CA ARG A 8 9.92 -0.07 0.90
C ARG A 8 10.92 -0.75 1.80
N ASN A 9 12.20 -0.42 1.63
CA ASN A 9 13.26 -0.84 2.54
C ASN A 9 12.94 -0.37 3.96
N ILE A 10 12.58 -1.31 4.83
CA ILE A 10 12.38 -1.12 6.27
C ILE A 10 13.70 -1.21 7.07
N SER A 11 14.86 -1.23 6.40
CA SER A 11 16.19 -1.32 7.02
C SER A 11 16.65 0.00 7.67
N GLY A 12 15.75 0.70 8.37
CA GLY A 12 16.08 1.86 9.19
C GLY A 12 16.77 1.51 10.51
N PHE A 13 17.01 0.22 10.77
CA PHE A 13 17.68 -0.24 11.99
C PHE A 13 19.17 0.13 11.94
N GLN A 14 19.56 1.10 12.76
CA GLN A 14 20.96 1.44 12.96
C GLN A 14 21.50 0.51 14.05
N PHE A 15 22.53 -0.26 13.72
CA PHE A 15 23.13 -1.19 14.66
C PHE A 15 23.76 -0.45 15.85
N ARG A 16 23.23 -0.72 17.05
CA ARG A 16 23.76 -0.24 18.33
C ARG A 16 24.84 -1.21 18.79
N LEU A 17 26.11 -0.87 18.53
CA LEU A 17 27.25 -1.73 18.87
C LEU A 17 27.82 -1.43 20.25
N ILE A 18 27.74 -0.16 20.70
CA ILE A 18 28.31 0.30 21.97
C ILE A 18 27.18 0.91 22.80
N GLY A 19 26.67 0.16 23.78
CA GLY A 19 25.55 0.60 24.61
C GLY A 19 24.29 0.90 23.78
N ASP A 20 23.57 1.96 24.14
CA ASP A 20 22.38 2.41 23.40
C ASP A 20 22.72 3.26 22.15
N MET A 21 23.99 3.30 21.75
CA MET A 21 24.48 4.16 20.68
C MET A 21 24.90 3.37 19.45
N THR A 22 24.70 3.98 18.30
CA THR A 22 25.19 3.46 17.02
C THR A 22 26.69 3.70 16.88
N LEU A 23 27.37 2.88 16.06
CA LEU A 23 28.82 3.02 15.84
C LEU A 23 29.20 4.45 15.37
N LYS A 24 28.33 5.09 14.59
CA LYS A 24 28.54 6.47 14.12
C LYS A 24 28.46 7.48 15.26
N GLN A 25 27.44 7.36 16.12
CA GLN A 25 27.25 8.25 17.27
C GLN A 25 28.40 8.11 18.28
N PHE A 26 28.87 6.88 18.53
CA PHE A 26 30.07 6.64 19.30
C PHE A 26 31.30 7.30 18.67
N GLY A 27 31.47 7.19 17.35
CA GLY A 27 32.54 7.86 16.61
C GLY A 27 32.56 9.38 16.79
N TYR A 28 31.40 10.05 16.76
CA TYR A 28 31.30 11.49 16.99
C TYR A 28 31.67 11.88 18.42
N LEU A 29 31.22 11.10 19.40
CA LEU A 29 31.52 11.34 20.82
C LEU A 29 33.01 11.12 21.13
N ALA A 30 33.57 10.01 20.66
CA ALA A 30 34.99 9.69 20.79
C ALA A 30 35.86 10.73 20.07
N GLY A 31 35.46 11.15 18.87
CA GLY A 31 36.15 12.21 18.11
C GLY A 31 36.15 13.55 18.86
N GLY A 32 35.01 13.98 19.41
CA GLY A 32 34.93 15.21 20.21
C GLY A 32 35.80 15.16 21.47
N ALA A 33 35.81 14.03 22.18
CA ALA A 33 36.67 13.81 23.34
C ALA A 33 38.16 13.79 22.98
N LEU A 34 38.53 13.12 21.88
CA LEU A 34 39.90 13.07 21.38
C LEU A 34 40.40 14.45 20.97
N ILE A 35 39.62 15.20 20.20
CA ILE A 35 39.97 16.56 19.78
C ILE A 35 40.06 17.49 21.00
N GLY A 36 39.14 17.37 21.96
CA GLY A 36 39.20 18.11 23.22
C GLY A 36 40.49 17.80 24.02
N TYR A 37 40.89 16.53 24.08
CA TYR A 37 42.14 16.11 24.69
C TYR A 37 43.38 16.64 23.95
N LEU A 38 43.38 16.60 22.60
CA LEU A 38 44.46 17.15 21.80
C LEU A 38 44.61 18.67 22.01
N ILE A 39 43.51 19.41 22.12
CA ILE A 39 43.55 20.84 22.44
C ILE A 39 44.07 21.07 23.86
N TYR A 40 43.69 20.21 24.81
CA TYR A 40 44.23 20.28 26.16
C TYR A 40 45.75 20.06 26.19
N ALA A 41 46.26 19.13 25.38
CA ALA A 41 47.66 18.67 25.40
C ALA A 41 48.61 19.49 24.49
N VAL A 42 48.16 19.93 23.32
CA VAL A 42 49.03 20.49 22.26
C VAL A 42 48.99 22.02 22.21
N PHE A 43 47.88 22.66 22.57
CA PHE A 43 47.73 24.11 22.41
C PHE A 43 48.14 24.89 23.67
N PRO A 44 49.19 25.75 23.61
CA PRO A 44 49.60 26.62 24.71
C PRO A 44 48.74 27.90 24.75
N ILE A 45 47.44 27.75 25.04
CA ILE A 45 46.49 28.87 25.18
C ILE A 45 46.29 29.18 26.68
N PRO A 46 46.13 30.46 27.09
CA PRO A 46 45.81 30.80 28.48
C PRO A 46 44.61 30.00 29.02
N PRO A 47 44.61 29.58 30.30
CA PRO A 47 43.58 28.71 30.87
C PRO A 47 42.14 29.25 30.68
N LEU A 48 41.97 30.57 30.71
CA LEU A 48 40.69 31.25 30.55
C LEU A 48 39.99 30.92 29.21
N PHE A 49 40.74 30.78 28.12
CA PHE A 49 40.19 30.46 26.79
C PHE A 49 40.26 28.97 26.45
N LYS A 50 41.17 28.23 27.09
CA LYS A 50 41.38 26.81 26.83
C LYS A 50 40.18 25.96 27.29
N TYR A 51 39.73 26.13 28.53
CA TYR A 51 38.60 25.33 29.06
C TYR A 51 37.27 25.56 28.32
N PRO A 52 36.83 26.80 28.00
CA PRO A 52 35.59 26.98 27.24
C PRO A 52 35.69 26.41 25.82
N LEU A 53 36.85 26.51 25.16
CA LEU A 53 37.05 25.91 23.83
C LEU A 53 36.91 24.39 23.86
N ILE A 54 37.50 23.73 24.87
CA ILE A 54 37.35 22.28 25.06
C ILE A 54 35.88 21.93 25.34
N ALA A 55 35.21 22.70 26.20
CA ALA A 55 33.80 22.48 26.51
C ALA A 55 32.92 22.57 25.25
N VAL A 56 33.13 23.57 24.39
CA VAL A 56 32.39 23.72 23.13
C VAL A 56 32.62 22.54 22.19
N ILE A 57 33.85 22.03 22.10
CA ILE A 57 34.18 20.91 21.20
C ILE A 57 33.60 19.59 21.70
N VAL A 58 33.70 19.32 23.00
CA VAL A 58 33.13 18.12 23.61
C VAL A 58 31.60 18.17 23.53
N LEU A 59 30.98 19.30 23.87
CA LEU A 59 29.54 19.50 23.71
C LEU A 59 29.10 19.40 22.25
N GLY A 60 29.90 19.90 21.31
CA GLY A 60 29.67 19.75 19.88
C GLY A 60 29.66 18.27 19.43
N GLY A 61 30.59 17.46 19.94
CA GLY A 61 30.60 16.01 19.71
C GLY A 61 29.36 15.30 20.26
N VAL A 62 28.91 15.68 21.45
CA VAL A 62 27.65 15.18 22.06
C VAL A 62 26.43 15.61 21.23
N ALA A 63 26.37 16.86 20.79
CA ALA A 63 25.30 17.38 19.96
C ALA A 63 25.22 16.65 18.62
N LEU A 64 26.35 16.37 17.96
CA LEU A 64 26.39 15.59 16.72
C LEU A 64 25.88 14.15 16.90
N ALA A 65 26.10 13.55 18.07
CA ALA A 65 25.66 12.19 18.37
C ALA A 65 24.16 12.10 18.72
N PHE A 66 23.63 13.06 19.47
CA PHE A 66 22.34 12.92 20.15
C PHE A 66 21.29 13.99 19.83
N LEU A 67 21.63 15.08 19.13
CA LEU A 67 20.71 16.19 18.90
C LEU A 67 20.07 16.13 17.51
N PRO A 68 18.84 15.60 17.37
CA PRO A 68 18.12 15.68 16.10
C PRO A 68 17.53 17.10 15.90
N ILE A 69 17.61 17.61 14.67
CA ILE A 69 16.97 18.87 14.25
C ILE A 69 15.96 18.54 13.15
N GLN A 70 14.69 18.87 13.37
CA GLN A 70 13.60 18.67 12.38
C GLN A 70 13.53 17.22 11.86
N ASP A 71 13.57 16.25 12.78
CA ASP A 71 13.58 14.80 12.49
C ASP A 71 14.79 14.31 11.67
N ARG A 72 15.88 15.08 11.62
CA ARG A 72 17.13 14.69 10.96
C ARG A 72 18.30 14.75 11.95
N PRO A 73 19.25 13.81 11.86
CA PRO A 73 20.47 13.90 12.67
C PRO A 73 21.30 15.13 12.24
N LEU A 74 21.99 15.73 13.22
CA LEU A 74 22.68 17.02 13.06
C LEU A 74 23.76 16.98 11.97
N ASP A 75 24.40 15.82 11.78
CA ASP A 75 25.38 15.57 10.73
C ASP A 75 24.81 15.86 9.33
N LYS A 76 23.65 15.28 8.99
CA LYS A 76 22.98 15.46 7.70
C LYS A 76 22.46 16.89 7.55
N TRP A 77 21.98 17.46 8.65
CA TRP A 77 21.53 18.85 8.67
C TRP A 77 22.70 19.80 8.38
N LEU A 78 23.86 19.59 9.00
CA LEU A 78 25.06 20.40 8.81
C LEU A 78 25.59 20.31 7.37
N ILE A 79 25.65 19.10 6.80
CA ILE A 79 26.05 18.91 5.39
C ILE A 79 25.08 19.63 4.45
N ALA A 80 23.78 19.52 4.70
CA ALA A 80 22.77 20.21 3.89
C ALA A 80 22.87 21.74 4.05
N PHE A 81 23.15 22.23 5.25
CA PHE A 81 23.34 23.64 5.56
C PHE A 81 24.55 24.23 4.81
N ILE A 82 25.72 23.58 4.90
CA ILE A 82 26.93 24.01 4.18
C ILE A 82 26.69 23.98 2.66
N LYS A 83 26.04 22.92 2.17
CA LYS A 83 25.65 22.81 0.76
C LYS A 83 24.65 23.89 0.35
N SER A 84 23.77 24.31 1.24
CA SER A 84 22.79 25.36 0.98
C SER A 84 23.43 26.74 0.93
N ILE A 85 24.41 27.02 1.81
CA ILE A 85 25.13 28.31 1.82
C ILE A 85 25.89 28.54 0.51
N THR A 86 26.47 27.46 -0.03
CA THR A 86 27.32 27.53 -1.23
C THR A 86 26.54 27.35 -2.54
N ARG A 87 25.24 27.03 -2.48
CA ARG A 87 24.40 26.86 -3.67
C ARG A 87 23.91 28.23 -4.18
N PRO A 88 23.96 28.48 -5.50
CA PRO A 88 23.36 29.68 -6.05
C PRO A 88 21.84 29.65 -5.82
N THR A 89 21.27 30.81 -5.47
CA THR A 89 19.83 31.00 -5.27
C THR A 89 19.08 31.23 -6.59
N GLN A 90 19.82 31.45 -7.68
CA GLN A 90 19.27 31.64 -9.02
C GLN A 90 19.46 30.36 -9.84
N PHE A 91 18.35 29.82 -10.31
CA PHE A 91 18.32 28.70 -11.25
C PHE A 91 17.87 29.24 -12.60
N LEU A 92 18.70 29.09 -13.63
CA LEU A 92 18.29 29.31 -15.01
C LEU A 92 17.63 28.04 -15.52
N TRP A 93 16.43 28.18 -16.07
CA TRP A 93 15.79 27.07 -16.76
C TRP A 93 16.48 26.86 -18.11
N GLN A 94 17.09 25.69 -18.29
CA GLN A 94 17.65 25.26 -19.56
C GLN A 94 16.77 24.15 -20.12
N LYS A 95 16.32 24.31 -21.38
CA LYS A 95 15.69 23.20 -22.10
C LYS A 95 16.77 22.17 -22.39
N TYR A 96 16.64 21.00 -21.81
CA TYR A 96 17.44 19.83 -22.17
C TYR A 96 16.77 19.21 -23.41
N GLU A 97 17.51 19.09 -24.51
CA GLU A 97 17.01 18.47 -25.75
C GLU A 97 16.93 16.94 -25.65
N GLU A 98 17.49 16.36 -24.59
CA GLU A 98 17.40 14.94 -24.32
C GLU A 98 15.98 14.60 -23.86
N ALA A 99 15.24 13.95 -24.75
CA ALA A 99 13.96 13.36 -24.40
C ALA A 99 14.17 12.38 -23.23
N PRO A 100 13.34 12.44 -22.17
CA PRO A 100 13.48 11.55 -21.03
C PRO A 100 13.55 10.09 -21.48
N GLU A 101 14.34 9.29 -20.78
CA GLU A 101 14.65 7.89 -21.13
C GLU A 101 13.39 7.05 -21.45
N ILE A 102 12.27 7.39 -20.83
CA ILE A 102 10.96 6.77 -21.09
C ILE A 102 10.51 6.90 -22.56
N LEU A 103 10.89 7.98 -23.24
CA LEU A 103 10.53 8.30 -24.63
C LEU A 103 11.53 7.77 -25.65
N THR A 104 12.78 7.52 -25.24
CA THR A 104 13.84 7.02 -26.12
C THR A 104 14.04 5.53 -26.02
N ARG A 105 13.48 4.87 -24.99
CA ARG A 105 13.46 3.41 -24.89
C ARG A 105 12.78 2.83 -26.12
N PRO A 106 13.51 2.08 -26.99
CA PRO A 106 12.85 1.30 -28.01
C PRO A 106 11.92 0.34 -27.28
N TYR A 107 10.62 0.45 -27.56
CA TYR A 107 9.66 -0.57 -27.17
C TYR A 107 10.04 -1.84 -27.95
N THR A 108 10.96 -2.63 -27.42
CA THR A 108 10.96 -4.06 -27.71
C THR A 108 9.74 -4.60 -26.99
N THR A 109 8.58 -4.42 -27.61
CA THR A 109 7.48 -5.32 -27.39
C THR A 109 8.03 -6.67 -27.85
N ALA A 110 8.55 -7.45 -26.90
CA ALA A 110 8.48 -8.88 -27.06
C ALA A 110 6.99 -9.12 -27.28
N GLN A 111 6.60 -9.30 -28.54
CA GLN A 111 5.30 -9.83 -28.88
C GLN A 111 5.32 -11.20 -28.23
N GLN A 112 4.89 -11.28 -26.97
CA GLN A 112 4.43 -12.53 -26.44
C GLN A 112 3.39 -12.97 -27.47
N PRO A 113 3.59 -14.12 -28.14
CA PRO A 113 2.60 -14.62 -29.08
C PRO A 113 1.29 -14.56 -28.31
N VAL A 114 0.34 -13.74 -28.80
CA VAL A 114 -0.96 -13.59 -28.17
C VAL A 114 -1.46 -15.01 -28.01
N GLN A 115 -1.51 -15.49 -26.77
CA GLN A 115 -1.83 -16.89 -26.50
C GLN A 115 -3.10 -17.21 -27.29
N GLU A 116 -3.07 -18.20 -28.18
CA GLU A 116 -4.16 -18.47 -29.14
C GLU A 116 -5.54 -18.52 -28.46
N LYS A 117 -5.55 -18.92 -27.19
CA LYS A 117 -6.71 -18.90 -26.29
C LYS A 117 -7.38 -17.53 -26.16
N HIS A 118 -6.63 -16.43 -26.06
CA HIS A 118 -7.20 -15.07 -26.00
C HIS A 118 -7.84 -14.68 -27.33
N VAL A 119 -7.22 -15.02 -28.46
CA VAL A 119 -7.79 -14.77 -29.80
C VAL A 119 -9.08 -15.57 -30.00
N GLN A 120 -9.09 -16.83 -29.56
CA GLN A 120 -10.27 -17.70 -29.61
C GLN A 120 -11.41 -17.20 -28.71
N LEU A 121 -11.10 -16.72 -27.49
CA LEU A 121 -12.08 -16.14 -26.57
C LEU A 121 -12.73 -14.86 -27.15
N HIS A 122 -11.93 -14.02 -27.81
CA HIS A 122 -12.45 -12.84 -28.53
C HIS A 122 -13.31 -13.23 -29.73
N HIS A 123 -13.01 -14.32 -30.43
CA HIS A 123 -13.84 -14.82 -31.52
C HIS A 123 -15.18 -15.37 -31.02
N GLU A 124 -15.15 -16.20 -29.97
CA GLU A 124 -16.35 -16.81 -29.37
C GLU A 124 -17.29 -15.77 -28.77
N SER A 125 -16.75 -14.77 -28.08
CA SER A 125 -17.55 -13.64 -27.55
C SER A 125 -18.23 -12.83 -28.66
N ASN A 126 -17.56 -12.60 -29.79
CA ASN A 126 -18.17 -11.96 -30.96
C ASN A 126 -19.30 -12.80 -31.57
N LEU A 127 -19.14 -14.13 -31.63
CA LEU A 127 -20.20 -15.02 -32.11
C LEU A 127 -21.41 -15.02 -31.16
N LYS A 128 -21.17 -15.10 -29.84
CA LYS A 128 -22.22 -15.01 -28.82
C LYS A 128 -22.95 -13.68 -28.87
N LEU A 129 -22.22 -12.58 -29.05
CA LEU A 129 -22.80 -11.24 -29.21
C LEU A 129 -23.68 -11.17 -30.47
N LYS A 130 -23.21 -11.70 -31.60
CA LYS A 130 -24.03 -11.75 -32.83
C LYS A 130 -25.28 -12.60 -32.66
N ALA A 131 -25.16 -13.76 -32.03
CA ALA A 131 -26.31 -14.63 -31.73
C ALA A 131 -27.31 -13.93 -30.80
N TYR A 132 -26.82 -13.23 -29.78
CA TYR A 132 -27.64 -12.41 -28.88
C TYR A 132 -28.36 -11.30 -29.64
N LEU A 133 -27.64 -10.52 -30.45
CA LEU A 133 -28.23 -9.44 -31.26
C LEU A 133 -29.29 -9.97 -32.25
N ALA A 134 -29.08 -11.16 -32.81
CA ALA A 134 -30.05 -11.81 -33.70
C ALA A 134 -31.29 -12.34 -32.96
N SER A 135 -31.16 -12.69 -31.67
CA SER A 135 -32.25 -13.21 -30.83
C SER A 135 -33.13 -12.11 -30.22
N LEU A 136 -32.70 -10.85 -30.27
CA LEU A 136 -33.48 -9.74 -29.76
C LEU A 136 -34.71 -9.53 -30.65
N PRO A 137 -35.91 -9.35 -30.06
CA PRO A 137 -37.09 -8.98 -30.83
C PRO A 137 -36.84 -7.64 -31.54
N PRO A 138 -37.39 -7.42 -32.75
CA PRO A 138 -37.27 -6.15 -33.46
C PRO A 138 -37.81 -5.05 -32.55
N THR A 139 -36.88 -4.32 -31.95
CA THR A 139 -37.16 -3.36 -30.89
C THR A 139 -37.84 -2.15 -31.53
N THR A 140 -39.02 -1.80 -31.02
CA THR A 140 -39.85 -0.65 -31.45
C THR A 140 -39.15 0.72 -31.30
N GLN A 141 -37.94 0.76 -30.75
CA GLN A 141 -37.10 1.95 -30.57
C GLN A 141 -36.25 2.32 -31.80
N GLN A 142 -36.42 1.64 -32.94
CA GLN A 142 -35.70 2.00 -34.17
C GLN A 142 -36.03 3.42 -34.66
N THR A 143 -37.18 4.00 -34.32
CA THR A 143 -37.54 5.38 -34.68
C THR A 143 -36.59 6.42 -34.08
N TYR A 144 -36.24 6.29 -32.79
CA TYR A 144 -35.30 7.20 -32.13
C TYR A 144 -33.89 7.13 -32.75
N ASN A 145 -33.41 5.92 -33.07
CA ASN A 145 -32.13 5.72 -33.75
C ASN A 145 -32.09 6.34 -35.16
N ILE A 146 -33.21 6.32 -35.89
CA ILE A 146 -33.30 6.94 -37.22
C ILE A 146 -33.20 8.47 -37.10
N HIS A 147 -33.91 9.07 -36.15
CA HIS A 147 -33.85 10.51 -35.92
C HIS A 147 -32.49 10.99 -35.42
N GLU A 148 -31.85 10.23 -34.54
CA GLU A 148 -30.50 10.54 -34.06
C GLU A 148 -29.47 10.46 -35.19
N LYS A 149 -29.54 9.41 -36.04
CA LYS A 149 -28.71 9.31 -37.23
C LYS A 149 -28.90 10.49 -38.18
N GLN A 150 -30.15 10.89 -38.43
CA GLN A 150 -30.47 12.06 -39.25
C GLN A 150 -29.87 13.35 -38.68
N TYR A 151 -29.90 13.53 -37.36
CA TYR A 151 -29.30 14.68 -36.70
C TYR A 151 -27.76 14.66 -36.78
N ILE A 152 -27.14 13.49 -36.63
CA ILE A 152 -25.69 13.32 -36.80
C ILE A 152 -25.29 13.63 -38.25
N ASP A 153 -26.01 13.10 -39.24
CA ASP A 153 -25.73 13.36 -40.66
C ASP A 153 -25.88 14.85 -40.99
N GLN A 154 -26.89 15.52 -40.44
CA GLN A 154 -27.08 16.97 -40.59
C GLN A 154 -25.96 17.77 -39.90
N THR A 155 -25.58 17.42 -38.68
CA THR A 155 -24.49 18.11 -37.97
C THR A 155 -23.17 17.93 -38.69
N LEU A 156 -22.84 16.73 -39.16
CA LEU A 156 -21.63 16.45 -39.94
C LEU A 156 -21.61 17.20 -41.28
N ALA A 157 -22.76 17.35 -41.94
CA ALA A 157 -22.87 18.15 -43.17
C ALA A 157 -22.55 19.64 -42.94
N LEU A 158 -22.92 20.19 -41.77
CA LEU A 158 -22.59 21.57 -41.38
C LEU A 158 -21.08 21.78 -41.17
N PHE A 159 -20.35 20.74 -40.76
CA PHE A 159 -18.89 20.80 -40.55
C PHE A 159 -18.07 20.53 -41.82
N GLY A 160 -18.72 20.28 -42.97
CA GLY A 160 -18.04 20.21 -44.26
C GLY A 160 -16.96 19.12 -44.35
N THR A 161 -17.06 18.05 -43.55
CA THR A 161 -16.14 16.91 -43.63
C THR A 161 -16.68 15.89 -44.63
N PRO A 162 -16.22 15.85 -45.89
CA PRO A 162 -16.46 14.70 -46.75
C PRO A 162 -15.71 13.51 -46.14
N VAL A 163 -16.44 12.52 -45.64
CA VAL A 163 -15.82 11.25 -45.24
C VAL A 163 -15.25 10.59 -46.51
N PRO A 164 -13.95 10.28 -46.59
CA PRO A 164 -13.47 9.40 -47.63
C PRO A 164 -14.17 8.06 -47.46
N ILE A 165 -14.83 7.59 -48.52
CA ILE A 165 -15.49 6.29 -48.56
C ILE A 165 -14.42 5.22 -48.34
N ILE A 166 -14.23 4.77 -47.10
CA ILE A 166 -13.54 3.52 -46.84
C ILE A 166 -14.52 2.43 -47.27
N ARG A 167 -14.41 1.99 -48.52
CA ARG A 167 -15.05 0.76 -48.98
C ARG A 167 -14.38 -0.39 -48.22
N VAL A 168 -15.05 -0.88 -47.18
CA VAL A 168 -14.76 -2.22 -46.66
C VAL A 168 -15.09 -3.21 -47.78
N PRO A 169 -14.14 -4.06 -48.23
CA PRO A 169 -14.45 -5.07 -49.23
C PRO A 169 -15.40 -6.10 -48.59
N SER A 170 -16.65 -6.12 -49.06
CA SER A 170 -17.55 -7.25 -48.83
C SER A 170 -16.98 -8.45 -49.59
N LEU A 171 -16.57 -9.48 -48.85
CA LEU A 171 -16.24 -10.79 -49.43
C LEU A 171 -17.53 -11.40 -49.99
N ASN A 172 -17.80 -11.20 -51.28
CA ASN A 172 -18.76 -12.01 -52.02
C ASN A 172 -18.01 -12.74 -53.13
N SER A 173 -18.28 -14.04 -53.15
CA SER A 173 -17.73 -15.12 -53.98
C SER A 173 -17.90 -14.92 -55.49
N SER A 174 -17.08 -15.71 -56.21
CA SER A 174 -17.13 -16.13 -57.62
C SER A 174 -16.30 -15.31 -58.64
N THR A 175 -15.17 -15.93 -58.99
CA THR A 175 -14.33 -15.85 -60.21
C THR A 175 -15.14 -16.03 -61.52
N PRO A 176 -14.57 -15.94 -62.75
CA PRO A 176 -13.19 -15.58 -63.17
C PRO A 176 -13.08 -14.65 -64.42
N ASN A 177 -11.93 -13.97 -64.60
CA ASN A 177 -11.11 -14.01 -65.85
C ASN A 177 -9.95 -12.99 -65.84
N HIS A 178 -8.78 -13.47 -66.26
CA HIS A 178 -7.53 -12.78 -66.61
C HIS A 178 -7.62 -11.99 -67.95
N PRO A 179 -6.58 -11.27 -68.46
CA PRO A 179 -5.22 -11.02 -67.93
C PRO A 179 -4.65 -9.56 -68.03
N HIS A 180 -3.50 -9.36 -67.35
CA HIS A 180 -2.30 -8.52 -67.60
C HIS A 180 -2.38 -7.07 -68.18
N GLN A 181 -1.70 -6.13 -67.49
CA GLN A 181 -0.51 -5.44 -68.03
C GLN A 181 0.27 -4.67 -66.94
N GLU A 182 1.60 -4.82 -66.98
CA GLU A 182 2.62 -4.06 -66.27
C GLU A 182 2.69 -2.61 -66.81
N GLU A 183 2.90 -1.62 -65.95
CA GLU A 183 3.85 -0.56 -66.26
C GLU A 183 4.35 0.17 -65.00
N SER A 184 5.59 0.62 -65.10
CA SER A 184 6.45 1.10 -64.03
C SER A 184 6.69 2.61 -64.17
N VAL A 185 7.31 3.19 -63.13
CA VAL A 185 8.26 4.32 -63.19
C VAL A 185 7.79 5.73 -62.74
N ARG A 186 8.56 6.23 -61.75
CA ARG A 186 9.01 7.61 -61.39
C ARG A 186 8.05 8.59 -60.71
N LEU A 187 8.44 8.97 -59.48
CA LEU A 187 8.43 10.37 -59.06
C LEU A 187 9.81 10.99 -59.32
N SER A 188 9.83 12.04 -60.15
CA SER A 188 10.97 12.89 -60.43
C SER A 188 11.13 13.96 -59.34
N GLN A 189 12.37 14.23 -58.98
CA GLN A 189 12.83 15.30 -58.09
C GLN A 189 12.59 16.69 -58.71
N ALA A 190 12.37 17.69 -57.86
CA ALA A 190 12.51 19.12 -58.19
C ALA A 190 13.71 19.72 -57.44
N PRO A 191 14.50 20.64 -58.02
CA PRO A 191 15.81 21.02 -57.51
C PRO A 191 15.77 22.25 -56.59
N ALA A 192 16.71 22.25 -55.64
CA ALA A 192 17.11 23.39 -54.85
C ALA A 192 17.84 24.46 -55.69
N GLN A 193 17.72 25.72 -55.29
CA GLN A 193 18.71 26.76 -55.57
C GLN A 193 19.22 27.33 -54.23
N ILE A 194 20.54 27.36 -54.12
CA ILE A 194 21.37 27.83 -53.00
C ILE A 194 22.26 28.94 -53.58
N LEU A 195 22.50 30.03 -52.83
CA LEU A 195 23.83 30.70 -52.69
C LEU A 195 23.79 31.82 -51.61
N PRO A 196 24.92 32.32 -51.06
CA PRO A 196 25.53 31.71 -49.87
C PRO A 196 26.04 32.71 -48.79
N SER A 197 26.36 32.14 -47.61
CA SER A 197 27.48 32.44 -46.68
C SER A 197 27.79 33.85 -46.17
N GLN A 198 27.89 33.99 -44.83
CA GLN A 198 29.19 34.27 -44.18
C GLN A 198 29.23 33.79 -42.72
N SER A 199 30.42 33.31 -42.35
CA SER A 199 30.81 32.55 -41.16
C SER A 199 31.56 33.43 -40.17
N ILE A 200 31.32 33.28 -38.87
CA ILE A 200 32.36 33.51 -37.86
C ILE A 200 32.37 32.33 -36.88
N ARG A 201 33.50 31.61 -36.93
CA ARG A 201 33.86 30.47 -36.09
C ARG A 201 34.55 30.99 -34.84
N VAL A 202 34.00 30.71 -33.66
CA VAL A 202 34.76 30.75 -32.39
C VAL A 202 34.80 29.33 -31.85
N ALA A 203 36.02 28.82 -31.64
CA ALA A 203 36.28 27.44 -31.22
C ALA A 203 35.84 27.19 -29.77
N PRO A 204 35.20 26.06 -29.45
CA PRO A 204 34.99 25.63 -28.07
C PRO A 204 36.28 25.04 -27.47
N PRO A 205 36.50 25.18 -26.15
CA PRO A 205 37.61 24.55 -25.47
C PRO A 205 37.41 23.03 -25.42
N VAL A 206 38.51 22.31 -25.65
CA VAL A 206 38.61 20.86 -25.43
C VAL A 206 38.43 20.59 -23.94
N ILE A 207 37.34 19.93 -23.56
CA ILE A 207 37.17 19.32 -22.24
C ILE A 207 37.36 17.82 -22.42
N HIS A 208 38.44 17.30 -21.84
CA HIS A 208 38.67 15.88 -21.73
C HIS A 208 37.58 15.24 -20.86
N PRO A 209 36.96 14.13 -21.27
CA PRO A 209 36.07 13.39 -20.40
C PRO A 209 36.86 12.83 -19.20
N PRO A 210 36.29 12.85 -17.97
CA PRO A 210 36.90 12.17 -16.84
C PRO A 210 37.00 10.66 -17.13
N HIS A 211 38.16 10.09 -16.85
CA HIS A 211 38.40 8.65 -16.92
C HIS A 211 37.40 7.89 -16.05
N ILE A 212 36.58 7.07 -16.71
CA ILE A 212 35.88 5.96 -16.08
C ILE A 212 36.96 4.91 -15.79
N PRO A 213 37.17 4.45 -14.55
CA PRO A 213 37.99 3.27 -14.33
C PRO A 213 37.30 2.07 -15.00
N THR A 214 37.96 1.55 -16.03
CA THR A 214 37.68 0.27 -16.68
C THR A 214 37.65 -0.83 -15.61
N VAL A 215 36.46 -1.37 -15.34
CA VAL A 215 36.34 -2.64 -14.62
C VAL A 215 36.70 -3.74 -15.61
N ILE A 216 37.91 -4.28 -15.45
CA ILE A 216 38.35 -5.51 -16.10
C ILE A 216 37.45 -6.64 -15.58
N PRO A 217 36.81 -7.45 -16.45
CA PRO A 217 36.11 -8.64 -15.99
C PRO A 217 37.14 -9.67 -15.50
N SER A 218 37.08 -9.96 -14.20
CA SER A 218 37.75 -11.09 -13.56
C SER A 218 37.20 -12.43 -14.10
N PRO A 219 38.05 -13.46 -14.28
CA PRO A 219 37.64 -14.77 -14.77
C PRO A 219 36.71 -15.50 -13.78
N PRO A 220 35.90 -16.48 -14.24
CA PRO A 220 34.91 -17.14 -13.41
C PRO A 220 35.54 -17.91 -12.26
N ALA A 221 35.17 -17.56 -11.02
CA ALA A 221 35.51 -18.34 -9.84
C ALA A 221 34.66 -19.63 -9.80
N GLN A 222 35.34 -20.74 -9.53
CA GLN A 222 34.76 -22.07 -9.33
C GLN A 222 33.72 -22.09 -8.20
N PRO A 223 32.69 -22.95 -8.30
CA PRO A 223 31.77 -23.19 -7.18
C PRO A 223 32.48 -23.93 -6.02
N PRO A 224 32.04 -23.72 -4.77
CA PRO A 224 32.60 -24.39 -3.60
C PRO A 224 32.34 -25.91 -3.62
N PRO A 225 33.20 -26.72 -2.98
CA PRO A 225 33.02 -28.17 -2.90
C PRO A 225 31.78 -28.53 -2.07
N SER A 226 30.88 -29.30 -2.66
CA SER A 226 29.73 -29.93 -2.02
C SER A 226 30.17 -31.15 -1.20
N ILE A 227 29.77 -31.18 0.07
CA ILE A 227 29.80 -32.38 0.94
C ILE A 227 28.77 -33.40 0.41
N PRO A 228 29.07 -34.70 0.33
CA PRO A 228 28.17 -35.68 -0.26
C PRO A 228 27.05 -36.06 0.72
N VAL A 229 25.80 -35.99 0.25
CA VAL A 229 24.71 -36.76 0.84
C VAL A 229 24.33 -37.83 -0.18
N THR A 230 24.53 -39.06 0.26
CA THR A 230 24.24 -40.30 -0.45
C THR A 230 22.77 -40.39 -0.83
N SER A 231 22.49 -40.47 -2.13
CA SER A 231 21.25 -41.08 -2.62
C SER A 231 21.59 -41.85 -3.89
N SER A 232 21.77 -43.15 -3.72
CA SER A 232 21.90 -44.13 -4.80
C SER A 232 20.63 -44.16 -5.64
N SER A 233 20.80 -43.82 -6.90
CA SER A 233 19.97 -44.30 -8.00
C SER A 233 20.03 -45.82 -8.09
N HIS A 234 18.95 -46.48 -8.55
CA HIS A 234 19.01 -47.25 -9.80
C HIS A 234 17.61 -47.43 -10.39
N GLN A 235 17.48 -46.93 -11.61
CA GLN A 235 16.52 -47.40 -12.60
C GLN A 235 16.86 -48.84 -12.99
N ALA A 236 15.84 -49.64 -13.29
CA ALA A 236 15.54 -50.12 -14.65
C ALA A 236 15.07 -51.59 -14.70
N THR A 237 14.20 -51.80 -15.69
CA THR A 237 13.90 -53.02 -16.46
C THR A 237 12.74 -53.92 -16.05
N ALA A 238 11.95 -54.20 -17.08
CA ALA A 238 10.81 -55.09 -17.15
C ALA A 238 11.24 -56.56 -17.05
N SER A 239 10.36 -57.42 -16.54
CA SER A 239 9.75 -58.56 -17.27
C SER A 239 9.05 -59.54 -16.30
N VAL A 240 8.05 -60.24 -16.84
CA VAL A 240 7.49 -61.55 -16.42
C VAL A 240 6.37 -61.61 -15.36
N LEU A 241 5.18 -61.85 -15.92
CA LEU A 241 4.07 -62.73 -15.51
C LEU A 241 4.26 -63.66 -14.28
N GLY A 242 3.29 -63.62 -13.36
CA GLY A 242 2.80 -64.81 -12.65
C GLY A 242 3.17 -64.98 -11.18
N THR A 243 2.13 -65.13 -10.36
CA THR A 243 1.96 -66.13 -9.27
C THR A 243 1.41 -65.50 -7.99
N VAL A 244 0.13 -65.78 -7.78
CA VAL A 244 -0.58 -65.80 -6.49
C VAL A 244 0.28 -66.51 -5.45
N ASN A 245 0.49 -65.91 -4.28
CA ASN A 245 0.65 -66.66 -3.03
C ASN A 245 0.30 -65.80 -1.81
N ASN A 246 -0.69 -66.30 -1.08
CA ASN A 246 -1.10 -65.87 0.26
C ASN A 246 0.10 -65.71 1.20
N SER A 247 0.18 -64.55 1.85
CA SER A 247 0.66 -64.47 3.22
C SER A 247 -0.26 -63.51 3.96
N THR A 248 -1.19 -64.10 4.71
CA THR A 248 -2.11 -63.42 5.63
C THR A 248 -1.27 -62.85 6.77
N ASP A 249 -1.03 -61.55 6.74
CA ASP A 249 -0.40 -60.81 7.82
C ASP A 249 -1.50 -60.41 8.83
N PRO A 250 -1.51 -60.95 10.07
CA PRO A 250 -2.62 -60.78 11.02
C PRO A 250 -2.83 -59.35 11.51
N ASN A 251 -1.94 -58.42 11.17
CA ASN A 251 -2.00 -57.01 11.60
C ASN A 251 -2.87 -56.11 10.69
N THR A 252 -3.22 -56.59 9.49
CA THR A 252 -3.98 -55.79 8.51
C THR A 252 -5.47 -55.74 8.83
N ASP A 253 -6.02 -56.85 9.32
CA ASP A 253 -7.44 -56.97 9.67
C ASP A 253 -7.78 -56.15 10.92
N ASP A 254 -6.88 -56.08 11.89
CA ASP A 254 -7.06 -55.27 13.09
C ASP A 254 -7.02 -53.77 12.77
N LYS A 255 -6.14 -53.35 11.84
CA LYS A 255 -6.10 -51.97 11.37
C LYS A 255 -7.35 -51.59 10.58
N LEU A 256 -7.91 -52.52 9.80
CA LEU A 256 -9.16 -52.29 9.07
C LEU A 256 -10.34 -52.14 10.04
N LYS A 257 -10.41 -52.96 11.10
CA LYS A 257 -11.41 -52.83 12.15
C LYS A 257 -11.29 -51.51 12.92
N GLN A 258 -10.06 -51.05 13.18
CA GLN A 258 -9.82 -49.78 13.85
C GLN A 258 -10.26 -48.57 13.02
N LEU A 259 -10.01 -48.59 11.70
CA LEU A 259 -10.46 -47.52 10.81
C LEU A 259 -11.99 -47.47 10.66
N LEU A 260 -12.64 -48.63 10.67
CA LEU A 260 -14.10 -48.71 10.60
C LEU A 260 -14.76 -48.16 11.86
N SER A 261 -14.22 -48.45 13.05
CA SER A 261 -14.76 -47.93 14.31
C SER A 261 -14.52 -46.41 14.45
N GLU A 262 -13.37 -45.92 14.01
CA GLU A 262 -13.07 -44.48 14.00
C GLU A 262 -14.00 -43.71 13.06
N LYS A 263 -14.28 -44.24 11.87
CA LYS A 263 -15.24 -43.67 10.93
C LYS A 263 -16.65 -43.60 11.53
N GLU A 264 -17.08 -44.64 12.25
CA GLU A 264 -18.41 -44.66 12.87
C GLU A 264 -18.54 -43.64 14.00
N ASN A 265 -17.49 -43.46 14.81
CA ASN A 265 -17.47 -42.45 15.86
C ASN A 265 -17.55 -41.02 15.32
N LEU A 266 -16.76 -40.72 14.27
CA LEU A 266 -16.80 -39.41 13.60
C LEU A 266 -18.17 -39.12 12.98
N ALA A 267 -18.83 -40.13 12.41
CA ALA A 267 -20.18 -39.96 11.85
C ALA A 267 -21.20 -39.57 12.93
N ARG A 268 -21.13 -40.18 14.12
CA ARG A 268 -22.01 -39.85 15.25
C ARG A 268 -21.74 -38.44 15.79
N GLU A 269 -20.47 -38.01 15.84
CA GLU A 269 -20.11 -36.67 16.31
C GLU A 269 -20.66 -35.58 15.37
N LEU A 270 -20.56 -35.78 14.05
CA LEU A 270 -21.15 -34.87 13.07
C LEU A 270 -22.67 -34.78 13.19
N GLU A 271 -23.34 -35.90 13.47
CA GLU A 271 -24.78 -35.93 13.67
C GLU A 271 -25.21 -35.19 14.96
N MET A 272 -24.43 -35.31 16.03
CA MET A 272 -24.64 -34.55 17.27
C MET A 272 -24.42 -33.04 17.08
N LEU A 273 -23.39 -32.65 16.33
CA LEU A 273 -23.13 -31.25 15.99
C LEU A 273 -24.25 -30.65 15.15
N LYS A 274 -24.73 -31.39 14.13
CA LYS A 274 -25.87 -30.96 13.32
C LYS A 274 -27.13 -30.78 14.18
N LYS A 275 -27.41 -31.72 15.09
CA LYS A 275 -28.55 -31.61 16.01
C LYS A 275 -28.45 -30.42 16.95
N LYS A 276 -27.25 -30.08 17.46
CA LYS A 276 -27.02 -28.87 18.26
C LYS A 276 -27.28 -27.59 17.47
N MET A 277 -26.78 -27.51 16.22
CA MET A 277 -27.00 -26.36 15.35
C MET A 277 -28.48 -26.18 14.94
N GLU A 278 -29.24 -27.27 14.81
CA GLU A 278 -30.67 -27.23 14.53
C GLU A 278 -31.47 -26.74 15.77
N THR A 279 -31.00 -27.10 16.97
CA THR A 279 -31.66 -26.74 18.24
C THR A 279 -31.47 -25.25 18.58
N GLU A 280 -30.38 -24.61 18.14
CA GLU A 280 -30.13 -23.18 18.33
C GLU A 280 -30.94 -22.26 17.39
N LYS A 281 -31.58 -22.79 16.33
CA LYS A 281 -32.34 -21.96 15.37
C LYS A 281 -33.80 -21.71 15.73
N THR A 282 -34.32 -22.28 16.81
CA THR A 282 -35.73 -22.12 17.20
C THR A 282 -35.88 -21.67 18.63
N THR A 283 -35.72 -20.37 18.89
CA THR A 283 -36.39 -19.72 20.04
C THR A 283 -36.78 -18.27 19.71
N VAL A 284 -38.04 -18.15 19.29
CA VAL A 284 -39.04 -17.10 19.63
C VAL A 284 -38.80 -15.64 19.20
N VAL A 285 -39.56 -15.27 18.16
CA VAL A 285 -40.03 -13.92 17.83
C VAL A 285 -41.01 -13.43 18.92
N VAL A 286 -40.76 -12.28 19.55
CA VAL A 286 -41.73 -11.57 20.41
C VAL A 286 -42.02 -10.17 19.85
N LYS A 287 -43.32 -9.88 19.73
CA LYS A 287 -43.96 -8.64 19.27
C LYS A 287 -43.78 -7.48 20.29
N PRO A 288 -43.65 -6.21 19.86
CA PRO A 288 -43.30 -5.11 20.75
C PRO A 288 -44.49 -4.58 21.56
N GLN A 289 -44.26 -4.27 22.84
CA GLN A 289 -45.18 -3.54 23.71
C GLN A 289 -44.44 -2.35 24.34
N PHE A 290 -45.07 -1.18 24.30
CA PHE A 290 -44.57 0.12 24.78
C PHE A 290 -44.86 0.32 26.28
N ALA A 291 -43.87 0.85 27.03
CA ALA A 291 -43.93 1.76 28.21
C ALA A 291 -42.82 1.44 29.25
N PRO A 292 -42.49 2.35 30.19
CA PRO A 292 -41.80 3.63 30.03
C PRO A 292 -40.42 3.65 30.74
N ASP A 293 -39.71 4.75 30.52
CA ASP A 293 -38.34 5.07 30.92
C ASP A 293 -38.15 5.10 32.46
N ILE A 294 -37.16 4.35 32.99
CA ILE A 294 -36.53 4.60 34.29
C ILE A 294 -35.02 4.43 34.14
N GLY A 295 -34.34 5.53 34.43
CA GLY A 295 -32.91 5.79 34.25
C GLY A 295 -31.97 4.67 34.66
N ASN A 296 -31.02 4.42 33.76
CA ASN A 296 -29.64 4.15 34.13
C ASN A 296 -28.74 4.86 33.12
N GLU A 297 -28.07 5.91 33.59
CA GLU A 297 -27.03 6.63 32.88
C GLU A 297 -25.86 5.68 32.61
N SER A 298 -25.82 5.13 31.41
CA SER A 298 -24.57 4.82 30.74
C SER A 298 -24.41 5.86 29.64
N THR A 299 -23.47 6.80 29.86
CA THR A 299 -23.05 7.80 28.88
C THR A 299 -22.43 7.09 27.68
N VAL A 300 -23.27 6.56 26.80
CA VAL A 300 -22.93 6.18 25.45
C VAL A 300 -23.20 7.43 24.62
N THR A 301 -22.15 8.18 24.30
CA THR A 301 -22.20 9.19 23.25
C THR A 301 -22.46 8.47 21.94
N LYS A 302 -23.74 8.25 21.61
CA LYS A 302 -24.18 7.99 20.23
C LYS A 302 -23.84 9.25 19.45
N VAL A 303 -22.72 9.24 18.74
CA VAL A 303 -22.39 10.31 17.79
C VAL A 303 -23.42 10.23 16.67
N LYS A 304 -24.42 11.10 16.76
CA LYS A 304 -25.35 11.44 15.70
C LYS A 304 -24.53 11.87 14.48
N ALA A 305 -24.79 11.26 13.33
CA ALA A 305 -24.21 11.67 12.06
C ALA A 305 -24.63 13.11 11.76
N GLU A 306 -23.71 14.04 11.95
CA GLU A 306 -23.84 15.41 11.50
C GLU A 306 -22.79 15.59 10.40
N SER A 307 -23.27 15.93 9.21
CA SER A 307 -22.44 16.14 8.01
C SER A 307 -21.57 17.36 8.24
N VAL A 308 -20.31 17.15 8.64
CA VAL A 308 -19.30 18.22 8.76
C VAL A 308 -18.40 18.20 7.52
N THR A 309 -18.93 18.67 6.40
CA THR A 309 -18.09 19.20 5.33
C THR A 309 -17.79 20.66 5.68
N ASP A 310 -16.51 21.03 5.73
CA ASP A 310 -15.96 22.40 5.90
C ASP A 310 -15.27 22.73 7.24
N THR A 311 -14.87 21.72 8.05
CA THR A 311 -13.90 21.95 9.13
C THR A 311 -12.50 21.53 8.70
N VAL A 312 -11.56 22.48 8.72
CA VAL A 312 -10.14 22.30 8.37
C VAL A 312 -9.55 21.06 9.05
N GLY A 313 -9.04 20.11 8.25
CA GLY A 313 -8.30 18.94 8.71
C GLY A 313 -9.03 17.59 8.62
N ILE A 314 -10.31 17.55 8.26
CA ILE A 314 -11.03 16.29 8.02
C ILE A 314 -10.61 15.72 6.65
N PRO A 315 -10.18 14.44 6.57
CA PRO A 315 -9.87 13.79 5.29
C PRO A 315 -11.13 13.65 4.41
N SER A 316 -10.96 13.68 3.08
CA SER A 316 -12.06 13.52 2.13
C SER A 316 -12.80 12.21 2.35
N LEU A 317 -14.12 12.19 2.12
CA LEU A 317 -14.91 10.98 2.23
C LEU A 317 -14.33 9.87 1.33
N PRO A 318 -14.20 8.65 1.83
CA PRO A 318 -13.75 7.53 1.01
C PRO A 318 -14.71 7.31 -0.17
N GLN A 319 -14.22 6.72 -1.26
CA GLN A 319 -15.05 6.39 -2.43
C GLN A 319 -15.48 4.92 -2.43
N THR A 320 -14.99 4.13 -1.46
CA THR A 320 -15.29 2.72 -1.31
C THR A 320 -15.92 2.45 0.07
N PRO A 321 -16.84 1.47 0.16
CA PRO A 321 -17.41 1.06 1.44
C PRO A 321 -16.37 0.54 2.43
N ASN A 322 -16.72 0.55 3.72
CA ASN A 322 -15.92 -0.01 4.80
C ASN A 322 -14.47 0.51 4.91
N MET A 323 -14.19 1.69 4.35
CA MET A 323 -12.93 2.41 4.56
C MET A 323 -13.01 3.26 5.82
N VAL A 324 -12.35 2.83 6.88
CA VAL A 324 -12.23 3.60 8.12
C VAL A 324 -11.25 4.75 7.91
N VAL A 325 -11.74 5.97 8.13
CA VAL A 325 -11.00 7.22 7.95
C VAL A 325 -11.33 8.17 9.11
N GLY A 326 -10.37 9.00 9.54
CA GLY A 326 -10.63 9.99 10.57
C GLY A 326 -9.48 10.96 10.83
N VAL A 327 -9.67 11.82 11.82
CA VAL A 327 -8.69 12.79 12.31
C VAL A 327 -8.65 12.78 13.83
N VAL A 328 -7.45 12.90 14.40
CA VAL A 328 -7.22 12.94 15.84
C VAL A 328 -6.78 14.35 16.23
N LYS A 329 -7.42 14.92 17.25
CA LYS A 329 -7.13 16.25 17.79
C LYS A 329 -7.05 16.25 19.31
N ASP A 330 -6.41 17.29 19.85
CA ASP A 330 -6.28 17.60 21.26
C ASP A 330 -7.58 18.22 21.85
N PRO A 331 -7.80 18.38 23.18
CA PRO A 331 -8.94 19.15 23.70
C PRO A 331 -9.04 20.57 23.14
N GLY A 332 -7.89 21.17 22.79
CA GLY A 332 -7.83 22.48 22.11
C GLY A 332 -8.16 22.43 20.62
N ARG A 333 -8.69 21.32 20.09
CA ARG A 333 -8.95 21.05 18.66
C ARG A 333 -7.73 21.18 17.75
N LYS A 334 -6.53 21.07 18.31
CA LYS A 334 -5.27 21.04 17.56
C LYS A 334 -5.00 19.63 17.05
N ILE A 335 -4.60 19.49 15.80
CA ILE A 335 -4.25 18.20 15.19
C ILE A 335 -3.13 17.48 15.96
N LEU A 336 -3.27 16.16 16.13
CA LEU A 336 -2.31 15.30 16.83
C LEU A 336 -1.63 14.31 15.87
N PRO A 337 -0.37 14.58 15.46
CA PRO A 337 0.40 13.65 14.66
C PRO A 337 0.99 12.53 15.52
N ASN A 338 1.34 11.42 14.86
CA ASN A 338 2.03 10.29 15.45
C ASN A 338 1.29 9.46 16.52
N ILE A 339 -0.04 9.56 16.57
CA ILE A 339 -0.88 8.69 17.41
C ILE A 339 -1.01 7.33 16.73
N ILE A 340 -0.88 6.25 17.49
CA ILE A 340 -1.05 4.87 17.03
C ILE A 340 -2.53 4.51 17.15
N ILE A 341 -3.09 3.90 16.12
CA ILE A 341 -4.47 3.42 16.09
C ILE A 341 -4.43 1.92 15.83
N THR A 342 -5.03 1.15 16.72
CA THR A 342 -5.19 -0.29 16.59
C THR A 342 -6.67 -0.58 16.39
N ILE A 343 -7.01 -1.20 15.26
CA ILE A 343 -8.37 -1.67 14.98
C ILE A 343 -8.45 -3.13 15.42
N LYS A 344 -9.36 -3.42 16.34
CA LYS A 344 -9.62 -4.75 16.88
C LYS A 344 -11.00 -5.24 16.44
N ASP A 345 -11.12 -6.53 16.17
CA ASP A 345 -12.40 -7.21 15.92
C ASP A 345 -13.21 -7.33 17.24
N ALA A 346 -14.45 -7.80 17.17
CA ALA A 346 -15.34 -8.01 18.31
C ALA A 346 -14.73 -8.93 19.40
N LEU A 347 -13.83 -9.83 19.01
CA LEU A 347 -13.07 -10.72 19.91
C LEU A 347 -11.82 -10.05 20.52
N GLY A 348 -11.54 -8.79 20.22
CA GLY A 348 -10.37 -8.04 20.71
C GLY A 348 -9.08 -8.28 19.94
N THR A 349 -9.10 -9.12 18.90
CA THR A 349 -7.91 -9.42 18.07
C THR A 349 -7.56 -8.23 17.17
N PRO A 350 -6.30 -7.74 17.17
CA PRO A 350 -5.90 -6.63 16.31
C PRO A 350 -5.86 -7.07 14.84
N VAL A 351 -6.67 -6.41 13.99
CA VAL A 351 -6.77 -6.68 12.55
C VAL A 351 -6.01 -5.67 11.69
N ARG A 352 -5.82 -4.45 12.21
CA ARG A 352 -5.02 -3.40 11.56
C ARG A 352 -4.35 -2.52 12.63
N ALA A 353 -3.17 -2.00 12.30
CA ALA A 353 -2.51 -0.96 13.06
C ALA A 353 -2.03 0.13 12.10
N LEU A 354 -2.21 1.38 12.49
CA LEU A 354 -1.91 2.55 11.66
C LEU A 354 -1.52 3.74 12.54
N LYS A 355 -1.04 4.81 11.92
CA LYS A 355 -0.50 5.98 12.63
C LYS A 355 -1.01 7.27 11.99
N THR A 356 -1.34 8.28 12.80
CA THR A 356 -1.75 9.58 12.26
C THR A 356 -0.60 10.30 11.53
N ASN A 357 -0.92 10.96 10.43
CA ASN A 357 0.02 11.76 9.66
C ASN A 357 0.27 13.15 10.31
N LYS A 358 1.05 14.01 9.64
CA LYS A 358 1.33 15.38 10.13
C LYS A 358 0.09 16.25 10.32
N LEU A 359 -1.00 15.92 9.63
CA LEU A 359 -2.30 16.59 9.71
C LEU A 359 -3.23 15.95 10.76
N GLY A 360 -2.74 14.97 11.52
CA GLY A 360 -3.55 14.21 12.47
C GLY A 360 -4.52 13.23 11.83
N GLN A 361 -4.45 13.03 10.51
CA GLN A 361 -5.37 12.17 9.76
C GLN A 361 -4.90 10.73 9.74
N PHE A 362 -5.87 9.82 9.64
CA PHE A 362 -5.64 8.40 9.51
C PHE A 362 -6.65 7.77 8.56
N ALA A 363 -6.22 6.76 7.79
CA ALA A 363 -7.06 6.04 6.84
C ALA A 363 -6.51 4.64 6.60
N ILE A 364 -7.40 3.65 6.49
CA ILE A 364 -7.01 2.31 6.01
C ILE A 364 -6.92 2.31 4.48
N ALA A 365 -5.94 1.61 3.92
CA ALA A 365 -5.76 1.50 2.47
C ALA A 365 -6.66 0.44 1.81
N THR A 366 -7.12 -0.53 2.60
CA THR A 366 -7.95 -1.65 2.13
C THR A 366 -9.20 -1.71 2.99
N PRO A 367 -10.40 -1.82 2.39
CA PRO A 367 -11.65 -1.99 3.14
C PRO A 367 -11.58 -3.15 4.13
N LEU A 368 -12.23 -2.98 5.27
CA LEU A 368 -12.46 -4.08 6.21
C LEU A 368 -13.72 -4.87 5.81
N GLN A 369 -13.81 -6.09 6.32
CA GLN A 369 -15.01 -6.90 6.19
C GLN A 369 -16.14 -6.28 7.02
N ASN A 370 -17.37 -6.71 6.76
CA ASN A 370 -18.50 -6.32 7.61
C ASN A 370 -18.33 -6.90 9.00
N GLY A 371 -18.61 -6.09 10.01
CA GLY A 371 -18.44 -6.48 11.40
C GLY A 371 -18.32 -5.31 12.36
N ASN A 372 -18.20 -5.66 13.64
CA ASN A 372 -18.05 -4.71 14.73
C ASN A 372 -16.57 -4.60 15.08
N TYR A 373 -16.06 -3.38 15.07
CA TYR A 373 -14.67 -3.10 15.37
C TYR A 373 -14.53 -2.09 16.49
N VAL A 374 -13.43 -2.19 17.21
CA VAL A 374 -13.02 -1.23 18.23
C VAL A 374 -11.74 -0.55 17.76
N LEU A 375 -11.75 0.77 17.71
CA LEU A 375 -10.57 1.59 17.47
C LEU A 375 -9.99 2.00 18.83
N GLU A 376 -8.76 1.59 19.07
CA GLU A 376 -7.96 1.96 20.23
C GLU A 376 -6.87 2.92 19.79
N PHE A 377 -6.69 4.02 20.53
CA PHE A 377 -5.74 5.07 20.21
C PHE A 377 -4.71 5.20 21.32
N GLU A 378 -3.42 5.24 20.96
CA GLU A 378 -2.30 5.31 21.90
C GLU A 378 -1.33 6.43 21.49
N ASP A 379 -0.98 7.30 22.45
CA ASP A 379 0.13 8.24 22.30
C ASP A 379 1.44 7.58 22.76
N PRO A 380 2.45 7.39 21.89
CA PRO A 380 3.75 6.85 22.29
C PRO A 380 4.44 7.66 23.40
N MET A 381 4.13 8.95 23.51
CA MET A 381 4.66 9.84 24.54
C MET A 381 3.79 9.88 25.81
N LYS A 382 2.66 9.17 25.84
CA LYS A 382 1.71 9.08 26.96
C LYS A 382 1.25 10.44 27.51
N ARG A 383 1.15 11.47 26.67
CA ARG A 383 0.67 12.81 27.07
C ARG A 383 -0.85 12.92 27.02
N TYR A 384 -1.45 12.07 26.22
CA TYR A 384 -2.87 12.07 25.89
C TYR A 384 -3.45 10.69 26.13
N ILE A 385 -4.66 10.66 26.68
CA ILE A 385 -5.46 9.45 26.82
C ILE A 385 -6.65 9.58 25.88
N PHE A 386 -7.04 8.48 25.28
CA PHE A 386 -8.15 8.44 24.33
C PHE A 386 -9.22 7.45 24.82
N GLU A 387 -10.46 7.73 24.44
CA GLU A 387 -11.55 6.76 24.60
C GLU A 387 -11.60 5.82 23.40
N ASN A 388 -11.96 4.56 23.65
CA ASN A 388 -12.11 3.58 22.59
C ASN A 388 -13.38 3.85 21.79
N VAL A 389 -13.28 3.82 20.47
CA VAL A 389 -14.42 4.09 19.57
C VAL A 389 -14.91 2.78 18.97
N GLN A 390 -16.18 2.44 19.18
CA GLN A 390 -16.82 1.28 18.57
C GLN A 390 -17.46 1.68 17.24
N ILE A 391 -17.20 0.91 16.20
CA ILE A 391 -17.74 1.13 14.86
C ILE A 391 -18.37 -0.15 14.32
N ILE A 392 -19.36 -0.02 13.45
CA ILE A 392 -20.03 -1.13 12.77
C ILE A 392 -19.93 -0.88 11.27
N LEU A 393 -19.39 -1.85 10.54
CA LEU A 393 -19.20 -1.80 9.09
C LEU A 393 -20.20 -2.73 8.41
N ASN A 394 -21.01 -2.20 7.50
CA ASN A 394 -22.14 -2.88 6.85
C ASN A 394 -22.17 -2.60 5.33
N ASP A 395 -21.02 -2.69 4.65
CA ASP A 395 -20.84 -2.35 3.22
C ASP A 395 -21.40 -0.97 2.83
N THR A 396 -21.32 -0.02 3.76
CA THR A 396 -21.75 1.36 3.55
C THR A 396 -20.54 2.30 3.53
N LEU A 397 -20.75 3.49 2.96
CA LEU A 397 -19.75 4.54 3.02
C LEU A 397 -19.54 5.00 4.46
N PHE A 398 -18.31 4.91 4.95
CA PHE A 398 -17.97 5.30 6.31
C PHE A 398 -17.65 6.80 6.37
N ILE A 399 -18.34 7.52 7.26
CA ILE A 399 -18.13 8.95 7.47
C ILE A 399 -16.86 9.13 8.32
N PRO A 400 -15.95 10.06 7.96
CA PRO A 400 -14.74 10.30 8.74
C PRO A 400 -15.02 10.60 10.22
N VAL A 401 -14.31 9.90 11.11
CA VAL A 401 -14.46 10.08 12.56
C VAL A 401 -13.49 11.12 13.08
N GLU A 402 -13.99 12.06 13.89
CA GLU A 402 -13.15 12.97 14.67
C GLU A 402 -12.99 12.42 16.09
N VAL A 403 -11.75 12.24 16.53
CA VAL A 403 -11.42 11.74 17.87
C VAL A 403 -10.69 12.83 18.65
N LEU A 404 -11.23 13.16 19.82
CA LEU A 404 -10.63 14.12 20.74
C LEU A 404 -9.86 13.39 21.85
N ALA A 405 -8.64 13.85 22.09
CA ALA A 405 -7.83 13.41 23.20
C ALA A 405 -8.34 13.99 24.52
N LYS A 406 -8.11 13.30 25.63
CA LYS A 406 -8.15 13.85 26.99
C LYS A 406 -6.73 14.26 27.40
N GLY A 407 -6.58 15.53 27.79
CA GLY A 407 -5.31 16.07 28.29
C GLY A 407 -5.11 15.80 29.78
N GLN A 408 -3.87 15.95 30.25
CA GLN A 408 -3.49 15.74 31.66
C GLN A 408 -4.34 16.54 32.66
N ARG A 409 -4.75 17.77 32.31
CA ARG A 409 -5.59 18.62 33.18
C ARG A 409 -6.98 18.04 33.40
N GLU A 410 -7.57 17.48 32.35
CA GLU A 410 -8.90 16.87 32.42
C GLU A 410 -8.85 15.58 33.23
N ILE A 411 -7.81 14.77 33.03
CA ILE A 411 -7.56 13.55 33.80
C ILE A 411 -7.42 13.86 35.29
N VAL A 412 -6.63 14.88 35.65
CA VAL A 412 -6.49 15.32 37.04
C VAL A 412 -7.81 15.83 37.60
N ARG A 413 -8.62 16.53 36.79
CA ARG A 413 -9.94 17.01 37.20
C ARG A 413 -10.92 15.86 37.44
N GLU A 414 -10.96 14.86 36.56
CA GLU A 414 -11.80 13.66 36.72
C GLU A 414 -11.38 12.87 37.96
N GLN A 415 -10.06 12.70 38.19
CA GLN A 415 -9.54 12.06 39.40
C GLN A 415 -9.89 12.83 40.67
N LEU A 416 -9.75 14.16 40.65
CA LEU A 416 -10.09 15.03 41.78
C LEU A 416 -11.60 15.00 42.05
N ASN A 417 -12.44 15.07 41.01
CA ASN A 417 -13.89 14.92 41.14
C ASN A 417 -14.23 13.54 41.71
N LYS A 418 -13.61 12.47 41.21
CA LYS A 418 -13.84 11.11 41.74
C LYS A 418 -13.37 10.97 43.19
N ALA A 419 -12.32 11.69 43.59
CA ALA A 419 -11.84 11.70 44.99
C ALA A 419 -12.71 12.56 45.92
N ILE A 420 -13.23 13.69 45.43
CA ILE A 420 -14.08 14.61 46.20
C ILE A 420 -15.51 14.08 46.32
N PHE A 421 -16.02 13.41 45.29
CA PHE A 421 -17.41 12.93 45.21
C PHE A 421 -17.51 11.39 45.20
N GLY A 422 -16.53 10.69 45.76
CA GLY A 422 -16.32 9.24 45.64
C GLY A 422 -17.53 8.35 45.93
N GLU A 423 -17.61 7.28 45.12
CA GLU A 423 -18.44 6.07 45.17
C GLU A 423 -19.52 6.01 46.27
N LEU A 424 -20.76 6.33 45.89
CA LEU A 424 -21.96 5.81 46.55
C LEU A 424 -22.00 4.28 46.36
N ASN A 425 -21.26 3.57 47.20
CA ASN A 425 -21.40 2.13 47.37
C ASN A 425 -22.83 1.86 47.87
N PRO A 426 -23.72 1.15 47.13
CA PRO A 426 -25.00 0.74 47.68
C PRO A 426 -24.74 -0.20 48.85
N ALA A 427 -25.36 0.12 49.98
CA ALA A 427 -25.18 -0.54 51.27
C ALA A 427 -25.24 -2.08 51.16
N PRO A 428 -24.46 -2.83 51.97
CA PRO A 428 -24.61 -4.27 52.06
C PRO A 428 -26.02 -4.59 52.60
N ALA A 429 -26.80 -5.34 51.81
CA ALA A 429 -28.05 -5.92 52.25
C ALA A 429 -27.79 -6.75 53.51
N GLN A 430 -28.37 -6.31 54.63
CA GLN A 430 -28.33 -7.05 55.88
C GLN A 430 -29.12 -8.35 55.71
N ASN A 431 -28.46 -9.48 55.99
CA ASN A 431 -29.12 -10.69 56.44
C ASN A 431 -29.70 -10.44 57.84
N GLY A 432 -30.98 -10.77 58.04
CA GLY A 432 -31.62 -10.73 59.36
C GLY A 432 -33.11 -11.08 59.34
N LEU A 433 -33.40 -12.39 59.31
CA LEU A 433 -34.53 -13.13 59.92
C LEU A 433 -35.78 -12.36 60.38
N ILE A 434 -36.96 -12.76 59.89
CA ILE A 434 -37.99 -13.54 60.64
C ILE A 434 -38.71 -14.46 59.66
#